data_AF-A0A376RBM5-F1
#
_entry.id   AF-A0A376RBM5-F1
#
_cell.length_a   1.000
_cell.length_b   1.000
_cell.length_c   1.000
_cell.angle_alpha   90.00
_cell.angle_beta   90.00
_cell.angle_gamma   90.00
#
_symmetry.space_group_name_H-M   'P 1'
#
loop_
_entity.id
_entity.type
_entity.pdbx_description
1 polymer ?
#
loop_
_entity_poly.entity_id
_entity_poly.type
_entity_poly.pdbx_seq_one_letter_code
_entity_poly.pdbx_strand_id
1 'polypeptide(L)'
;MKKYGFGSADAMQIMAEAEKYAYADRSEYLGDPDFVKVPWQALTNKAYAKSIADQIDINKAKPSSEIRPGKLAPYESNQTTHYSVVDKDGNAVAVTYTLNTTFGTGIVAGESGILLNNQMG
;
A
#
# COMPACT_ATOMS: atom_id res chain seq x y z
N MET A 1 7.44 10.04 17.48
CA MET A 1 7.07 8.79 18.20
C MET A 1 7.11 8.88 19.73
N LYS A 2 7.97 9.70 20.37
CA LYS A 2 8.02 9.78 21.85
C LYS A 2 6.80 10.37 22.57
N LYS A 3 5.97 11.20 21.90
CA LYS A 3 4.89 11.97 22.56
C LYS A 3 3.65 11.13 22.93
N TYR A 4 3.23 10.21 22.06
CA TYR A 4 2.01 9.41 22.26
C TYR A 4 2.29 7.97 22.71
N GLY A 5 3.42 7.39 22.28
CA GLY A 5 3.79 6.01 22.61
C GLY A 5 3.18 4.98 21.66
N PHE A 6 3.89 3.86 21.49
CA PHE A 6 3.45 2.74 20.65
C PHE A 6 2.16 2.12 21.20
N GLY A 7 1.18 1.86 20.33
CA GLY A 7 -0.10 1.25 20.69
C GLY A 7 -1.07 2.15 21.47
N SER A 8 -0.77 3.45 21.63
CA SER A 8 -1.72 4.40 22.21
C SER A 8 -2.87 4.71 21.24
N ALA A 9 -4.04 5.04 21.79
CA ALA A 9 -5.20 5.43 20.99
C ALA A 9 -4.88 6.63 20.08
N ASP A 10 -4.23 7.67 20.62
CA ASP A 10 -3.77 8.84 19.87
C ASP A 10 -2.87 8.46 18.67
N ALA A 11 -1.88 7.60 18.89
CA ALA A 11 -0.98 7.17 17.82
C ALA A 11 -1.72 6.36 16.74
N MET A 12 -2.55 5.40 17.16
CA MET A 12 -3.31 4.56 16.24
C MET A 12 -4.36 5.34 15.46
N GLN A 13 -5.05 6.30 16.10
CA GLN A 13 -6.04 7.17 15.46
C GLN A 13 -5.40 8.04 14.38
N ILE A 14 -4.28 8.70 14.69
CA ILE A 14 -3.56 9.52 13.71
C ILE A 14 -3.07 8.67 12.53
N MET A 15 -2.49 7.49 12.81
CA MET A 15 -2.01 6.58 11.76
C MET A 15 -3.15 6.09 10.87
N ALA A 16 -4.24 5.61 11.47
CA ALA A 16 -5.39 5.10 10.73
C ALA A 16 -6.07 6.17 9.86
N GLU A 17 -6.22 7.40 10.37
CA GLU A 17 -6.76 8.52 9.55
C GLU A 17 -5.81 8.88 8.41
N ALA A 18 -4.51 8.98 8.66
CA ALA A 18 -3.52 9.28 7.61
C ALA A 18 -3.51 8.19 6.51
N GLU A 19 -3.52 6.92 6.91
CA GLU A 19 -3.60 5.79 5.99
C GLU A 19 -4.91 5.80 5.20
N LYS A 20 -6.05 6.12 5.85
CA LYS A 20 -7.35 6.24 5.17
C LYS A 20 -7.32 7.26 4.03
N TYR A 21 -6.74 8.44 4.24
CA TYR A 21 -6.56 9.44 3.18
C TYR A 21 -5.63 8.94 2.06
N ALA A 22 -4.52 8.28 2.40
CA ALA A 22 -3.58 7.76 1.41
C ALA A 22 -4.17 6.62 0.56
N TYR A 23 -4.93 5.69 1.17
CA TYR A 23 -5.63 4.62 0.46
C TYR A 23 -6.76 5.16 -0.43
N ALA A 24 -7.36 6.27 -0.04
CA ALA A 24 -8.29 7.03 -0.86
C ALA A 24 -7.59 7.53 -2.15
N ASP A 25 -6.49 8.26 -2.05
CA ASP A 25 -5.76 8.70 -3.25
C ASP A 25 -5.25 7.52 -4.10
N ARG A 26 -4.79 6.44 -3.45
CA ARG A 26 -4.36 5.22 -4.14
C ARG A 26 -5.47 4.65 -5.02
N SER A 27 -6.71 4.61 -4.54
CA SER A 27 -7.81 3.99 -5.29
C SER A 27 -8.29 4.80 -6.50
N GLU A 28 -7.96 6.09 -6.58
CA GLU A 28 -8.26 6.93 -7.76
C GLU A 28 -7.08 7.00 -8.74
N TYR A 29 -5.85 7.12 -8.24
CA TYR A 29 -4.70 7.47 -9.08
C TYR A 29 -3.74 6.31 -9.36
N LEU A 30 -3.89 5.15 -8.72
CA LEU A 30 -3.01 4.01 -8.97
C LEU A 30 -3.31 3.39 -10.34
N GLY A 31 -2.26 3.20 -11.12
CA GLY A 31 -2.30 2.45 -12.36
C GLY A 31 -0.94 2.45 -13.04
N ASP A 32 -0.85 1.74 -14.16
CA ASP A 32 0.37 1.67 -14.95
C ASP A 32 0.70 3.05 -15.54
N PRO A 33 1.86 3.67 -15.20
CA PRO A 33 2.25 4.99 -15.68
C PRO A 33 2.33 5.11 -17.22
N ASP A 34 2.50 4.00 -17.94
CA ASP A 34 2.49 4.00 -19.41
C ASP A 34 1.08 4.20 -19.98
N PHE A 35 0.04 3.97 -19.16
CA PHE A 35 -1.38 4.05 -19.56
C PHE A 35 -2.17 5.16 -18.84
N VAL A 36 -1.80 5.52 -17.61
CA VAL A 36 -2.48 6.54 -16.81
C VAL A 36 -1.51 7.53 -16.19
N LYS A 37 -1.95 8.78 -16.04
CA LYS A 37 -1.14 9.83 -15.42
C LYS A 37 -1.24 9.74 -13.89
N VAL A 38 -0.22 9.18 -13.25
CA VAL A 38 -0.08 9.16 -11.79
C VAL A 38 0.58 10.46 -11.29
N PRO A 39 -0.06 11.29 -10.45
CA PRO A 39 0.49 12.57 -9.99
C PRO A 39 1.48 12.38 -8.81
N TRP A 40 2.51 11.55 -8.98
CA TRP A 40 3.44 11.14 -7.91
C TRP A 40 4.12 12.32 -7.19
N GLN A 41 4.48 13.39 -7.91
CA GLN A 41 5.06 14.60 -7.31
C GLN A 41 4.09 15.34 -6.38
N ALA A 42 2.79 15.32 -6.71
CA ALA A 42 1.77 15.94 -5.88
C ALA A 42 1.47 15.08 -4.65
N LEU A 43 1.35 13.76 -4.83
CA LEU A 43 1.08 12.80 -3.76
C LEU A 43 2.22 12.74 -2.72
N THR A 44 3.46 13.02 -3.13
CA THR A 44 4.64 13.06 -2.24
C THR A 44 5.01 14.47 -1.77
N ASN A 45 4.17 15.48 -2.08
CA ASN A 45 4.43 16.86 -1.71
C ASN A 45 4.18 17.13 -0.22
N LYS A 46 5.13 17.76 0.48
CA LYS A 46 5.03 18.07 1.92
C LYS A 46 3.89 19.04 2.27
N ALA A 47 3.58 19.99 1.41
CA ALA A 47 2.47 20.94 1.65
C ALA A 47 1.11 20.23 1.50
N TYR A 48 1.00 19.29 0.56
CA TYR A 48 -0.16 18.43 0.43
C TYR A 48 -0.33 17.50 1.64
N ALA A 49 0.74 16.82 2.07
CA ALA A 49 0.70 16.00 3.28
C ALA A 49 0.31 16.83 4.52
N LYS A 50 0.77 18.09 4.60
CA LYS A 50 0.37 19.01 5.67
C LYS A 50 -1.13 19.37 5.60
N SER A 51 -1.69 19.60 4.41
CA SER A 51 -3.12 19.91 4.29
C SER A 51 -4.02 18.73 4.65
N ILE A 52 -3.55 17.49 4.47
CA ILE A 52 -4.21 16.29 5.00
C ILE A 52 -4.07 16.24 6.51
N ALA A 53 -2.87 16.42 7.06
CA ALA A 53 -2.63 16.37 8.50
C ALA A 53 -3.47 17.40 9.28
N ASP A 54 -3.65 18.59 8.72
CA ASP A 54 -4.47 19.66 9.33
C ASP A 54 -5.99 19.32 9.31
N GLN A 55 -6.42 18.31 8.56
CA GLN A 55 -7.81 17.79 8.57
C GLN A 55 -8.03 16.64 9.56
N ILE A 56 -6.97 16.04 10.10
CA ILE A 56 -7.09 14.88 10.99
C ILE A 56 -7.48 15.35 12.39
N ASP A 57 -8.61 14.86 12.89
CA ASP A 57 -9.03 15.05 14.28
C ASP A 57 -8.62 13.84 15.12
N ILE A 58 -7.77 14.08 16.11
CA ILE A 58 -7.28 13.06 17.05
C ILE A 58 -8.39 12.47 17.93
N ASN A 59 -9.52 13.16 18.08
CA ASN A 59 -10.64 12.70 18.90
C ASN A 59 -11.81 12.17 18.07
N LYS A 60 -11.75 12.26 16.73
CA LYS A 60 -12.86 11.87 15.87
C LYS A 60 -12.38 11.34 14.52
N ALA A 61 -12.63 10.05 14.28
CA ALA A 61 -12.40 9.45 12.97
C ALA A 61 -13.38 10.02 11.94
N LYS A 62 -12.87 10.43 10.78
CA LYS A 62 -13.72 10.88 9.67
C LYS A 62 -14.32 9.66 8.97
N PRO A 63 -15.64 9.60 8.73
CA PRO A 63 -16.24 8.50 7.98
C PRO A 63 -15.58 8.37 6.60
N SER A 64 -15.15 7.16 6.22
CA SER A 64 -14.50 6.92 4.92
C SER A 64 -15.41 7.28 3.74
N SER A 65 -16.73 7.27 3.91
CA SER A 65 -17.70 7.72 2.90
C SER A 65 -17.61 9.21 2.57
N GLU A 66 -17.02 10.02 3.45
CA GLU A 66 -16.81 11.46 3.27
C GLU A 66 -15.41 11.79 2.71
N ILE A 67 -14.58 10.76 2.50
CA ILE A 67 -13.28 10.84 1.87
C ILE A 67 -13.41 10.13 0.52
N ARG A 68 -13.21 10.83 -0.59
CA ARG A 68 -13.17 10.18 -1.92
C ARG A 68 -12.09 9.09 -1.94
N PRO A 69 -12.23 7.97 -2.68
CA PRO A 69 -13.22 7.68 -3.71
C PRO A 69 -14.19 6.54 -3.33
N GLY A 70 -15.40 6.64 -3.86
CA GLY A 70 -16.51 5.70 -3.62
C GLY A 70 -16.48 4.44 -4.51
N LYS A 71 -15.31 3.85 -4.76
CA LYS A 71 -15.19 2.57 -5.48
C LYS A 71 -14.48 1.55 -4.59
N LEU A 72 -15.02 0.34 -4.53
CA LEU A 72 -14.36 -0.78 -3.86
C LEU A 72 -13.01 -1.02 -4.55
N ALA A 73 -11.92 -1.03 -3.78
CA ALA A 73 -10.62 -1.42 -4.29
C ALA A 73 -10.73 -2.84 -4.89
N PRO A 74 -10.11 -3.11 -6.06
CA PRO A 74 -10.01 -4.46 -6.58
C PRO A 74 -9.45 -5.41 -5.51
N TYR A 75 -9.88 -6.67 -5.56
CA TYR A 75 -9.32 -7.67 -4.66
C TYR A 75 -7.83 -7.83 -4.93
N GLU A 76 -7.02 -7.76 -3.87
CA GLU A 76 -5.59 -8.03 -3.89
C GLU A 76 -5.32 -9.21 -2.96
N SER A 77 -4.53 -10.20 -3.39
CA SER A 77 -4.20 -11.34 -2.54
C SER A 77 -3.19 -10.97 -1.45
N ASN A 78 -3.31 -11.63 -0.30
CA ASN A 78 -2.37 -11.48 0.83
C ASN A 78 -1.07 -12.30 0.66
N GLN A 79 -0.95 -13.09 -0.41
CA GLN A 79 0.11 -14.10 -0.51
C GLN A 79 1.33 -13.53 -1.24
N THR A 80 2.44 -13.42 -0.53
CA THR A 80 3.71 -12.93 -1.08
C THR A 80 4.87 -13.43 -0.23
N THR A 81 6.09 -13.40 -0.76
CA THR A 81 7.30 -13.61 0.04
C THR A 81 8.15 -12.36 -0.01
N HIS A 82 8.58 -11.90 1.16
CA HIS A 82 9.53 -10.81 1.31
C HIS A 82 10.79 -11.33 2.02
N TYR A 83 11.96 -10.94 1.52
CA TYR A 83 13.22 -11.16 2.21
C TYR A 83 14.15 -9.95 2.04
N SER A 84 15.06 -9.79 3.01
CA SER A 84 16.04 -8.71 3.05
C SER A 84 17.43 -9.29 3.26
N VAL A 85 18.43 -8.74 2.57
CA VAL A 85 19.84 -9.14 2.66
C VAL A 85 20.69 -7.89 2.90
N VAL A 86 21.60 -7.98 3.87
CA VAL A 86 22.65 -6.98 4.09
C VAL A 86 23.98 -7.71 4.13
N ASP A 87 24.96 -7.25 3.36
CA ASP A 87 26.30 -7.84 3.34
C ASP A 87 27.33 -7.04 4.15
N LYS A 88 28.53 -7.60 4.27
CA LYS A 88 29.65 -6.99 5.01
C LYS A 88 30.18 -5.69 4.41
N ASP A 89 29.94 -5.45 3.12
CA ASP A 89 30.41 -4.27 2.40
C ASP A 89 29.38 -3.13 2.49
N GLY A 90 28.24 -3.38 3.16
CA GLY A 90 27.17 -2.41 3.38
C GLY A 90 26.12 -2.40 2.27
N ASN A 91 26.14 -3.35 1.34
CA ASN A 91 25.07 -3.47 0.35
C ASN A 91 23.80 -3.97 1.04
N ALA A 92 22.65 -3.39 0.67
CA ALA A 92 21.34 -3.77 1.17
C ALA A 92 20.39 -4.04 0.00
N VAL A 93 19.71 -5.18 0.04
CA VAL A 93 18.75 -5.61 -0.97
C VAL A 93 17.46 -6.04 -0.29
N ALA A 94 16.32 -5.51 -0.75
CA ALA A 94 14.99 -5.91 -0.32
C ALA A 94 14.24 -6.49 -1.53
N VAL A 95 13.77 -7.73 -1.42
CA VAL A 95 13.06 -8.42 -2.49
C VAL A 95 11.68 -8.84 -2.02
N THR A 96 10.66 -8.43 -2.77
CA THR A 96 9.28 -8.90 -2.64
C THR A 96 8.87 -9.53 -3.96
N TYR A 97 8.41 -10.78 -3.95
CA TYR A 97 7.88 -11.45 -5.13
C TYR A 97 6.65 -12.29 -4.79
N THR A 98 5.76 -12.47 -5.77
CA THR A 98 4.45 -13.12 -5.57
C THR A 98 3.98 -13.84 -6.84
N LEU A 99 3.09 -14.81 -6.66
CA LEU A 99 2.27 -15.42 -7.72
C LEU A 99 0.85 -14.83 -7.78
N ASN A 100 0.57 -13.76 -7.03
CA ASN A 100 -0.74 -13.28 -6.56
C ASN A 100 -1.31 -14.19 -5.47
N THR A 101 -2.09 -15.23 -5.78
CA THR A 101 -2.62 -16.15 -4.76
C THR A 101 -1.64 -17.28 -4.42
N THR A 102 -1.93 -18.07 -3.37
CA THR A 102 -1.15 -19.28 -3.05
C THR A 102 -1.12 -20.22 -4.25
N PHE A 103 0.08 -20.61 -4.70
CA PHE A 103 0.33 -21.38 -5.94
C PHE A 103 -0.16 -20.71 -7.24
N GLY A 104 -0.49 -19.42 -7.22
CA GLY A 104 -0.96 -18.67 -8.39
C GLY A 104 -2.22 -19.25 -8.99
N THR A 105 -2.16 -19.60 -10.29
CA THR A 105 -3.23 -20.30 -11.01
C THR A 105 -3.41 -21.76 -10.60
N GLY A 106 -2.40 -22.36 -9.93
CA GLY A 106 -2.31 -23.81 -9.72
C GLY A 106 -1.85 -24.59 -10.96
N ILE A 107 -1.50 -23.92 -12.05
CA ILE A 107 -1.06 -24.54 -13.31
C ILE A 107 0.47 -24.61 -13.34
N VAL A 108 0.99 -25.78 -13.71
CA VAL A 108 2.40 -25.97 -14.06
C VAL A 108 2.59 -25.79 -15.58
N ALA A 109 3.61 -25.04 -15.98
CA ALA A 109 3.92 -24.80 -17.38
C ALA A 109 4.49 -26.07 -18.05
N GLY A 110 3.62 -26.90 -18.61
CA GLY A 110 3.99 -28.18 -19.22
C GLY A 110 4.73 -29.07 -18.21
N GLU A 111 5.82 -29.70 -18.66
CA GLU A 111 6.66 -30.58 -17.84
C GLU A 111 7.79 -29.82 -17.09
N SER A 112 7.74 -28.47 -17.02
CA SER A 112 8.85 -27.67 -16.48
C SER A 112 8.96 -27.66 -14.95
N GLY A 113 7.88 -28.00 -14.25
CA GLY A 113 7.78 -27.85 -12.79
C GLY A 113 7.60 -26.40 -12.32
N ILE A 114 7.41 -25.43 -13.22
CA ILE A 114 7.22 -24.01 -12.89
C ILE A 114 5.73 -23.67 -12.77
N LEU A 115 5.33 -23.10 -11.62
CA LEU A 115 3.96 -22.61 -11.40
C LEU A 115 3.74 -21.25 -12.07
N LEU A 116 2.54 -21.06 -12.64
CA LEU A 116 2.13 -19.81 -13.28
C LEU A 116 1.30 -18.91 -12.34
N ASN A 117 1.62 -17.62 -12.31
CA ASN A 117 0.92 -16.61 -11.52
C ASN A 117 -0.45 -16.23 -12.09
N ASN A 118 -1.32 -15.64 -11.26
CA ASN A 118 -2.62 -15.10 -11.66
C ASN A 118 -2.73 -13.58 -11.38
N GLN A 119 -1.72 -12.80 -11.75
CA GLN A 119 -1.68 -11.35 -11.47
C GLN A 119 -2.77 -10.54 -12.21
N MET A 120 -3.33 -11.10 -13.28
CA MET A 120 -4.43 -10.51 -14.07
C MET A 120 -5.82 -11.05 -13.67
N GLY A 121 -5.88 -11.88 -12.61
CA GLY A 121 -7.07 -12.63 -12.19
C GLY A 121 -8.18 -11.78 -11.59
#